data_AF-K9LL76-F1
#
_entry.id   AF-K9LL76-F1
#
_cell.length_a   1.000
_cell.length_b   1.000
_cell.length_c   1.000
_cell.angle_alpha   90.00
_cell.angle_beta   90.00
_cell.angle_gamma   90.00
#
_symmetry.space_group_name_H-M   'P 1'
#
loop_
_entity.id
_entity.type
_entity.pdbx_description
1 polymer ?
#
loop_
_entity_poly.entity_id
_entity_poly.type
_entity_poly.pdbx_seq_one_letter_code
_entity_poly.pdbx_strand_id
1 'polypeptide(L)' 'DPINPTIKMIEAERFLHDGGGDSTKRYFMVAANQANRVAVIDSLEGELEAMVDTPAVPHPGRGANWID' A
#
# COMPACT_ATOMS: atom_id res chain seq x y z
N ASP A 1 -7.58 14.81 -10.02
CA ASP A 1 -7.33 16.25 -10.13
C ASP A 1 -6.85 16.74 -8.76
N PRO A 2 -5.63 17.27 -8.62
CA PRO A 2 -5.13 17.76 -7.33
C PRO A 2 -5.96 18.90 -6.72
N ILE A 3 -6.82 19.56 -7.51
CA ILE A 3 -7.71 20.65 -7.07
C ILE A 3 -9.12 20.12 -6.76
N ASN A 4 -9.46 18.90 -7.21
CA ASN A 4 -10.73 18.24 -6.95
C ASN A 4 -10.51 16.79 -6.47
N PRO A 5 -10.15 16.60 -5.18
CA PRO A 5 -9.90 15.28 -4.64
C PRO A 5 -11.21 14.48 -4.53
N THR A 6 -11.19 13.27 -5.06
CA THR A 6 -12.28 12.30 -4.91
C THR A 6 -11.90 11.22 -3.90
N ILE A 7 -12.87 10.69 -3.17
CA ILE A 7 -12.66 9.60 -2.22
C ILE A 7 -13.14 8.29 -2.84
N LYS A 8 -12.31 7.25 -2.79
CA LYS A 8 -12.68 5.86 -3.09
C LYS A 8 -12.38 5.02 -1.86
N MET A 9 -13.36 4.22 -1.44
CA MET A 9 -13.17 3.26 -0.34
C MET A 9 -12.73 1.93 -0.96
N ILE A 10 -11.63 1.37 -0.47
CA ILE A 10 -11.07 0.11 -0.94
C ILE A 10 -11.05 -0.86 0.25
N GLU A 11 -11.64 -2.03 0.06
CA GLU A 11 -11.59 -3.10 1.06
C GLU A 11 -10.21 -3.75 1.02
N ALA A 12 -9.35 -3.40 2.01
CA ALA A 12 -8.04 -4.00 2.21
C ALA A 12 -8.04 -4.86 3.49
N GLU A 13 -7.06 -4.70 4.36
CA GLU A 13 -6.93 -5.44 5.61
C GLU A 13 -7.09 -4.53 6.83
N ARG A 14 -7.41 -5.11 7.99
CA ARG A 14 -7.45 -4.36 9.25
C ARG A 14 -6.04 -3.97 9.71
N PHE A 15 -5.96 -2.90 10.50
CA PHE A 15 -4.70 -2.42 11.11
C PHE A 15 -3.68 -1.88 10.09
N LEU A 16 -4.16 -1.16 9.06
CA LEU A 16 -3.29 -0.36 8.20
C LEU A 16 -2.51 0.66 9.02
N HIS A 17 -1.22 0.83 8.70
CA HIS A 17 -0.31 1.68 9.45
C HIS A 17 0.52 2.58 8.53
N ASP A 18 1.61 2.07 7.98
CA ASP A 18 2.60 2.80 7.19
C ASP A 18 2.83 2.15 5.82
N GLY A 19 3.32 2.93 4.87
CA GLY A 19 3.50 2.48 3.50
C GLY A 19 4.15 3.52 2.59
N GLY A 20 4.47 3.10 1.37
CA GLY A 20 5.09 3.94 0.36
C GLY A 20 4.80 3.50 -1.06
N GLY A 21 4.96 4.44 -2.00
CA GLY A 21 4.86 4.17 -3.42
C GLY A 21 6.07 3.39 -3.93
N ASP A 22 5.83 2.50 -4.88
CA ASP A 22 6.88 1.78 -5.60
C ASP A 22 7.80 2.73 -6.41
N SER A 23 8.79 2.19 -7.11
CA SER A 23 9.71 2.98 -7.93
C SER A 23 9.01 3.73 -9.06
N THR A 24 7.93 3.16 -9.60
CA THR A 24 7.14 3.77 -10.70
C THR A 24 6.08 4.75 -10.21
N LYS A 25 5.79 4.77 -8.89
CA LYS A 25 4.71 5.55 -8.27
C LYS A 25 3.31 5.15 -8.71
N ARG A 26 3.13 3.96 -9.29
CA ARG A 26 1.82 3.41 -9.62
C ARG A 26 1.21 2.68 -8.43
N TYR A 27 2.00 1.87 -7.74
CA TYR A 27 1.50 1.01 -6.67
C TYR A 27 1.84 1.58 -5.30
N PHE A 28 0.83 1.72 -4.45
CA PHE A 28 1.02 2.07 -3.05
C PHE A 28 1.01 0.79 -2.21
N MET A 29 2.12 0.52 -1.53
CA MET A 29 2.28 -0.65 -0.66
C MET A 29 2.15 -0.20 0.78
N VAL A 30 1.16 -0.73 1.51
CA VAL A 30 0.84 -0.35 2.89
C VAL A 30 0.76 -1.56 3.80
N ALA A 31 1.44 -1.50 4.94
CA ALA A 31 1.48 -2.54 5.94
C ALA A 31 0.18 -2.57 6.75
N ALA A 32 -0.41 -3.76 6.83
CA ALA A 32 -1.42 -4.15 7.81
C ALA A 32 -0.71 -4.91 8.94
N ASN A 33 -0.07 -4.16 9.84
CA ASN A 33 0.99 -4.70 10.71
C ASN A 33 0.50 -5.83 11.64
N GLN A 34 -0.62 -5.65 12.33
CA GLN A 34 -1.19 -6.66 13.22
C GLN A 34 -1.91 -7.79 12.48
N ALA A 35 -1.97 -7.73 11.15
CA ALA A 35 -2.45 -8.80 10.30
C ALA A 35 -1.31 -9.52 9.55
N ASN A 36 -0.04 -9.14 9.78
CA ASN A 36 1.14 -9.72 9.11
C ASN A 36 1.06 -9.66 7.59
N ARG A 37 0.52 -8.58 7.04
CA ARG A 37 0.30 -8.42 5.59
C ARG A 37 0.71 -7.05 5.07
N VAL A 38 0.93 -6.98 3.77
CA VAL A 38 1.05 -5.74 3.00
C VAL A 38 -0.04 -5.74 1.93
N ALA A 39 -0.85 -4.69 1.90
CA ALA A 39 -1.79 -4.43 0.81
C ALA A 39 -1.08 -3.64 -0.29
N VAL A 40 -1.31 -4.03 -1.54
CA VAL A 40 -0.82 -3.34 -2.74
C VAL A 40 -2.02 -2.71 -3.43
N ILE A 41 -2.01 -1.38 -3.54
CA ILE A 41 -3.08 -0.60 -4.16
C ILE A 41 -2.60 -0.07 -5.50
N ASP A 42 -3.33 -0.33 -6.58
CA ASP A 42 -3.12 0.39 -7.84
C ASP A 42 -3.68 1.80 -7.70
N SER A 43 -2.79 2.81 -7.69
CA SER A 43 -3.19 4.21 -7.50
C SER A 43 -3.84 4.82 -8.75
N LEU A 44 -3.66 4.19 -9.92
CA LEU A 44 -4.26 4.65 -11.17
C LEU A 44 -5.71 4.18 -11.26
N GLU A 45 -5.95 2.90 -11.03
CA GLU A 45 -7.30 2.31 -11.09
C GLU A 45 -8.07 2.50 -9.77
N GLY A 46 -7.34 2.73 -8.67
CA GLY A 46 -7.89 2.86 -7.32
C GLY A 46 -8.42 1.53 -6.79
N GLU A 47 -7.71 0.43 -7.03
CA GLU A 47 -8.17 -0.93 -6.69
C GLU A 47 -7.13 -1.68 -5.86
N LEU A 48 -7.60 -2.66 -5.09
CA LEU A 48 -6.71 -3.59 -4.40
C LEU A 48 -6.13 -4.56 -5.41
N GLU A 49 -4.83 -4.44 -5.67
CA GLU A 49 -4.12 -5.31 -6.61
C GLU A 49 -3.74 -6.64 -5.94
N ALA A 50 -3.24 -6.59 -4.70
CA ALA A 50 -2.80 -7.78 -4.00
C ALA A 50 -2.81 -7.62 -2.47
N MET A 51 -2.95 -8.75 -1.79
CA MET A 51 -2.62 -8.92 -0.37
C MET A 51 -1.44 -9.87 -0.26
N VAL A 52 -0.32 -9.37 0.26
CA VAL A 52 0.93 -10.11 0.37
C VAL A 52 1.17 -10.49 1.83
N ASP A 53 1.31 -11.78 2.11
CA ASP A 53 1.67 -12.26 3.45
C ASP A 53 3.13 -11.91 3.77
N THR A 54 3.39 -11.58 5.03
CA THR A 54 4.71 -11.19 5.53
C THR A 54 5.01 -11.89 6.86
N PRO A 55 6.26 -11.85 7.34
CA PRO A 55 6.57 -12.16 8.73
C PRO A 55 5.81 -11.26 9.71
N ALA A 56 5.93 -11.56 11.00
CA ALA A 56 5.16 -10.86 12.02
C ALA A 56 5.46 -9.35 12.06
N VAL A 57 4.40 -8.54 12.14
CA VAL A 57 4.44 -7.08 12.39
C VAL A 57 5.35 -6.32 11.41
N PRO A 58 5.03 -6.29 10.10
CA PRO A 58 5.78 -5.47 9.14
C PRO A 58 5.69 -3.98 9.49
N HIS A 59 6.83 -3.28 9.40
CA HIS A 59 6.94 -1.84 9.67
C HIS A 59 7.93 -1.19 8.67
N PRO A 60 7.53 -1.00 7.39
CA PRO A 60 8.43 -0.57 6.32
C PRO A 60 8.80 0.91 6.34
N GLY A 61 8.13 1.75 7.11
CA GLY A 61 8.09 3.20 6.91
C GLY A 61 7.51 3.51 5.53
N ARG A 62 8.29 4.19 4.68
CA ARG A 62 7.97 4.36 3.24
C ARG A 62 8.54 3.26 2.35
N GLY A 63 9.17 2.24 2.92
CA GLY A 63 9.88 1.20 2.20
C GLY A 63 11.19 1.67 1.56
N ALA A 64 11.80 0.77 0.78
CA ALA A 64 13.01 1.02 0.02
C ALA A 64 12.84 0.42 -1.39
N ASN A 65 12.93 1.27 -2.41
CA ASN A 65 12.92 0.84 -3.80
C ASN A 65 14.38 0.84 -4.30
N TRP A 66 14.77 -0.17 -5.07
CA TRP A 66 16.07 -0.25 -5.74
C TRP A 66 15.86 -0.56 -7.22
N ILE A 67 16.57 0.17 -8.09
CA ILE A 67 16.63 -0.07 -9.53
C ILE A 67 18.11 -0.30 -9.81
N ASP A 68 18.45 -1.47 -10.34
CA ASP A 68 19.80 -1.81 -10.78
C ASP A 68 19.99 -1.41 -12.27
#